data_AF-A0A4Q3Y0K3-F1
#
_entry.id   AF-A0A4Q3Y0K3-F1
#
_cell.length_a   1.000
_cell.length_b   1.000
_cell.length_c   1.000
_cell.angle_alpha   90.00
_cell.angle_beta   90.00
_cell.angle_gamma   90.00
#
_symmetry.space_group_name_H-M   'P 1'
#
loop_
_entity.id
_entity.type
_entity.pdbx_description
1 polymer ?
#
loop_
_entity_poly.entity_id
_entity_poly.type
_entity_poly.pdbx_seq_one_letter_code
_entity_poly.pdbx_strand_id
1 'polypeptide(L)' 'MSRPRTKPYTARGISRVPCLRCGKPSVHQWNICSLPGQHGICTPCDIALNEAVLAFMGVPDEGARIAAYREQFS' A
#
# COMPACT_ATOMS: atom_id res chain seq x y z
N MET A 1 -10.17 -15.52 -17.48
CA MET A 1 -9.53 -14.45 -16.68
C MET A 1 -10.44 -14.14 -15.51
N SER A 2 -9.97 -14.31 -14.27
CA SER A 2 -10.77 -14.02 -13.08
C SER A 2 -11.04 -12.52 -12.97
N ARG A 3 -12.30 -12.15 -12.70
CA ARG A 3 -12.71 -10.75 -12.54
C ARG A 3 -11.89 -10.07 -11.43
N PRO A 4 -11.44 -8.81 -11.61
CA PRO A 4 -10.77 -8.08 -10.55
C PRO A 4 -11.68 -7.98 -9.33
N ARG A 5 -11.13 -8.20 -8.14
CA ARG A 5 -11.93 -8.06 -6.91
C ARG A 5 -12.27 -6.58 -6.69
N THR A 6 -13.56 -6.32 -6.51
CA THR A 6 -14.09 -4.98 -6.22
C THR A 6 -14.37 -4.76 -4.73
N LYS A 7 -14.50 -5.84 -3.95
CA LYS A 7 -14.75 -5.79 -2.50
C LYS A 7 -13.44 -5.80 -1.72
N PRO A 8 -13.31 -4.94 -0.68
CA PRO A 8 -12.18 -4.93 0.24
C PRO A 8 -11.79 -6.31 0.76
N TYR A 9 -10.49 -6.52 0.96
CA TYR A 9 -10.00 -7.73 1.61
C TYR A 9 -10.22 -7.65 3.13
N THR A 10 -10.43 -8.81 3.75
CA THR A 10 -10.31 -8.92 5.22
C THR A 10 -8.83 -8.93 5.61
N ALA A 11 -8.52 -8.66 6.88
CA ALA A 11 -7.14 -8.74 7.38
C ALA A 11 -6.50 -10.13 7.15
N ARG A 12 -7.28 -11.22 7.27
CA ARG A 12 -6.81 -12.57 6.94
C ARG A 12 -6.77 -12.84 5.43
N GLY A 13 -7.58 -12.14 4.66
CA GLY A 13 -7.63 -12.26 3.21
C GLY A 13 -6.45 -11.59 2.53
N ILE A 14 -6.03 -10.42 3.01
CA ILE A 14 -4.95 -9.63 2.39
C ILE A 14 -3.58 -10.31 2.50
N SER A 15 -3.33 -11.09 3.56
CA SER A 15 -2.07 -11.83 3.73
C SER A 15 -1.84 -12.92 2.69
N ARG A 16 -2.89 -13.34 1.97
CA ARG A 16 -2.80 -14.29 0.85
C ARG A 16 -2.57 -13.60 -0.50
N VAL A 17 -2.64 -12.27 -0.54
CA VAL A 17 -2.42 -11.47 -1.75
C VAL A 17 -0.94 -11.07 -1.78
N PRO A 18 -0.20 -11.43 -2.84
CA PRO A 18 1.18 -10.98 -3.01
C PRO A 18 1.24 -9.46 -3.18
N CYS A 19 2.26 -8.84 -2.61
CA CYS A 19 2.53 -7.42 -2.78
C CYS A 19 2.77 -7.12 -4.26
N LEU A 20 2.06 -6.14 -4.80
CA LEU A 20 2.14 -5.78 -6.22
C LEU A 20 3.57 -5.40 -6.66
N ARG A 21 4.37 -4.81 -5.76
CA ARG A 21 5.74 -4.36 -6.06
C ARG A 21 6.79 -5.47 -5.92
N CYS A 22 6.69 -6.31 -4.88
CA CYS A 22 7.81 -7.21 -4.49
C CYS A 22 7.40 -8.67 -4.23
N GLY A 23 6.13 -9.03 -4.33
CA GLY A 23 5.64 -10.40 -4.16
C GLY A 23 5.55 -10.90 -2.71
N LYS A 24 6.09 -10.19 -1.71
CA LYS A 24 5.94 -10.55 -0.28
C LYS A 24 4.47 -10.54 0.15
N PRO A 25 4.08 -11.27 1.21
CA PRO A 25 2.72 -11.21 1.75
C PRO A 25 2.29 -9.78 2.07
N SER A 26 1.09 -9.41 1.63
CA SER A 26 0.56 -8.05 1.85
C SER A 26 -0.11 -7.92 3.21
N VAL A 27 -0.10 -6.70 3.75
CA VAL A 27 -0.82 -6.36 4.99
C VAL A 27 -1.80 -5.21 4.75
N HIS A 28 -1.58 -4.42 3.71
CA HIS A 28 -2.45 -3.33 3.30
C HIS A 28 -3.06 -3.61 1.94
N GLN A 29 -4.24 -3.05 1.74
CA GLN A 29 -4.90 -3.00 0.45
C GLN A 29 -4.62 -1.65 -0.19
N TRP A 30 -4.32 -1.65 -1.49
CA TRP A 30 -4.00 -0.46 -2.25
C TRP A 30 -4.67 -0.48 -3.63
N ASN A 31 -5.06 0.69 -4.12
CA ASN A 31 -5.69 0.89 -5.43
C ASN A 31 -4.90 1.90 -6.25
N ILE A 32 -4.73 1.63 -7.54
CA ILE A 32 -4.13 2.55 -8.51
C ILE A 32 -5.22 2.90 -9.52
N CYS A 33 -5.49 4.18 -9.73
CA CYS A 33 -6.60 4.62 -10.60
C CYS A 33 -6.50 4.13 -12.04
N SER A 34 -5.29 3.88 -12.55
CA SER A 34 -5.06 3.35 -13.90
C SER A 34 -5.06 1.83 -13.99
N LEU A 35 -5.13 1.09 -12.86
CA LEU A 35 -5.16 -0.37 -12.86
C LEU A 35 -6.50 -0.90 -12.35
N PRO A 36 -7.07 -1.93 -13.00
CA PRO A 36 -8.33 -2.50 -12.55
C PRO A 36 -8.15 -3.39 -11.32
N GLY A 37 -9.00 -3.16 -10.30
CA GLY A 37 -9.12 -4.01 -9.12
C GLY A 37 -8.38 -3.52 -7.88
N GLN A 38 -8.38 -4.35 -6.84
CA GLN A 38 -7.70 -4.07 -5.59
C GLN A 38 -6.41 -4.88 -5.48
N HIS A 39 -5.33 -4.20 -5.09
CA HIS A 39 -3.99 -4.76 -4.99
C HIS A 39 -3.55 -4.88 -3.54
N GLY A 40 -2.62 -5.80 -3.28
CA GLY A 40 -1.96 -5.90 -1.99
C GLY A 40 -0.64 -5.15 -1.99
N ILE A 41 -0.27 -4.59 -0.84
CA ILE A 41 1.05 -4.02 -0.59
C ILE A 41 1.56 -4.43 0.79
N CYS A 42 2.85 -4.73 0.87
CA CYS A 42 3.53 -5.05 2.13
C CYS A 42 4.04 -3.76 2.79
N THR A 43 4.23 -3.77 4.11
CA THR A 43 4.63 -2.58 4.89
C THR A 43 5.85 -1.84 4.32
N PRO A 44 6.98 -2.48 3.97
CA PRO A 44 8.13 -1.75 3.44
C PRO A 44 7.85 -1.06 2.10
N CYS A 45 7.02 -1.68 1.25
CA CYS A 45 6.64 -1.08 -0.04
C CYS A 45 5.64 0.05 0.15
N ASP A 46 4.75 -0.08 1.13
CA ASP A 46 3.75 0.94 1.46
C ASP A 46 4.40 2.21 2.02
N ILE A 47 5.35 2.08 2.95
CA ILE A 47 6.13 3.21 3.48
C ILE A 47 6.85 3.94 2.33
N ALA A 48 7.56 3.20 1.47
CA ALA A 48 8.28 3.80 0.34
C ALA A 48 7.33 4.48 -0.67
N LEU A 49 6.13 3.94 -0.86
CA LEU A 49 5.11 4.54 -1.71
C LEU A 49 4.57 5.83 -1.09
N ASN A 50 4.21 5.83 0.19
CA ASN A 50 3.72 7.01 0.89
C ASN A 50 4.78 8.12 0.87
N GLU A 51 6.04 7.80 1.10
CA GLU A 51 7.16 8.74 0.99
C GLU A 51 7.22 9.39 -0.40
N ALA A 52 7.16 8.59 -1.46
CA ALA A 52 7.17 9.10 -2.84
C ALA A 52 5.94 9.94 -3.19
N VAL A 53 4.75 9.54 -2.69
CA VAL A 53 3.50 10.27 -2.94
C VAL A 53 3.47 11.60 -2.17
N LEU A 54 3.94 11.65 -0.93
CA LEU A 54 4.02 12.89 -0.16
C LEU A 54 4.91 13.91 -0.88
N ALA A 55 6.07 13.47 -1.36
CA ALA A 55 6.99 14.29 -2.14
C ALA A 55 6.39 14.75 -3.46
N PHE A 56 5.75 13.84 -4.20
CA PHE A 56 5.08 14.17 -5.46
C PHE A 56 3.95 15.19 -5.27
N MET A 57 3.17 15.06 -4.21
CA MET A 57 2.04 15.94 -3.90
C MET A 57 2.46 17.26 -3.27
N GLY A 58 3.74 17.44 -2.91
CA GLY A 58 4.25 18.63 -2.24
C GLY A 58 3.60 18.85 -0.87
N VAL A 59 3.35 17.78 -0.11
CA VAL A 59 2.70 17.88 1.20
C VAL A 59 3.65 18.55 2.21
N PRO A 60 3.21 19.60 2.92
CA PRO A 60 4.00 20.20 3.99
C PRO A 60 4.36 19.18 5.07
N ASP A 61 5.56 19.33 5.63
CA ASP A 61 6.08 18.50 6.71
C ASP A 61 6.12 16.99 6.36
N GLU A 62 6.36 16.65 5.08
CA GLU A 62 6.43 15.26 4.61
C GLU A 62 7.36 14.38 5.46
N GLY A 63 8.50 14.91 5.90
CA GLY A 63 9.47 14.21 6.73
C GLY A 63 8.90 13.81 8.09
N ALA A 64 8.15 14.72 8.73
CA ALA A 64 7.48 14.43 9.99
C ALA A 64 6.34 13.42 9.80
N ARG A 65 5.59 13.53 8.70
CA ARG A 65 4.50 12.61 8.36
C ARG A 65 4.99 11.19 8.10
N ILE A 66 6.08 11.04 7.33
CA ILE A 66 6.63 9.71 7.05
C ILE A 66 7.30 9.11 8.28
N ALA A 67 7.94 9.92 9.14
CA ALA A 67 8.49 9.44 10.42
C ALA A 67 7.39 8.88 11.33
N ALA A 68 6.33 9.64 11.56
CA ALA A 68 5.17 9.19 12.35
C ALA A 68 4.48 7.96 11.74
N TYR A 69 4.51 7.82 10.41
CA TYR A 69 3.98 6.64 9.73
C TYR A 69 4.86 5.40 9.97
N ARG A 70 6.20 5.54 9.92
CA ARG A 70 7.15 4.45 10.17
C ARG A 70 7.05 3.90 11.60
N GLU A 71 6.80 4.77 12.58
CA GLU A 71 6.64 4.38 13.99
C GLU A 71 5.44 3.46 14.24
N GLN A 72 4.39 3.54 13.41
CA GLN A 72 3.21 2.66 13.52
C GLN A 72 3.54 1.18 13.22
N PHE A 73 4.70 0.91 12.63
CA PHE A 73 5.14 -0.42 12.20
C PHE A 73 6.51 -0.82 12.77
N SER A 74 7.03 -0.05 13.72
CA SER A 74 8.24 -0.38 14.48
C SER A 74 7.88 -1.19 15.72
#